data_AF-A0A2E3PZY2-F1
#
_entry.id   AF-A0A2E3PZY2-F1
#
_cell.length_a   1.000
_cell.length_b   1.000
_cell.length_c   1.000
_cell.angle_alpha   90.00
_cell.angle_beta   90.00
_cell.angle_gamma   90.00
#
_symmetry.space_group_name_H-M   'P 1'
#
loop_
_entity.id
_entity.type
_entity.pdbx_description
1 polymer ?
#
loop_
_entity_poly.entity_id
_entity_poly.type
_entity_poly.pdbx_seq_one_letter_code
_entity_poly.pdbx_strand_id
1 'polypeptide(L)'
;MPRMHTAAVPLTLTFAAAAAAIALPASVTHAQDAVQWRVKNGGNGHWYQFVFLPRECIEDSERRANELGASLATIHSDGENAFVDALIPPYNGNYSVGRLGAFQDDDAPSPDSGWNWITGEPWSYTAWSPYNNQPNDGVDENHVVIYASAHTGAFAGWHDNTDSCGDVVENLGWIIEWSADCNGDGIVDLGQILDGTLADDDDNGVPDCCLCPGDFNDDGLVDAEDLGLLLAAWGTDGGERPEIDLDGSGDVRAGDLGLLLSLWGACGEPDCP
;
A
#
# COMPACT_ATOMS: atom_id res chain seq x y z
N MET A 1 9.70 92.77 3.81
CA MET A 1 8.52 92.06 3.29
C MET A 1 9.01 90.80 2.57
N PRO A 2 8.33 89.65 2.61
CA PRO A 2 7.91 88.91 3.81
C PRO A 2 8.28 87.39 3.77
N ARG A 3 8.29 86.80 4.97
CA ARG A 3 7.87 85.44 5.38
C ARG A 3 8.47 84.17 4.72
N MET A 4 9.10 83.40 5.61
CA MET A 4 9.24 81.94 5.58
C MET A 4 7.96 81.23 5.15
N HIS A 5 8.09 80.29 4.21
CA HIS A 5 7.14 79.20 4.01
C HIS A 5 7.87 77.86 4.14
N THR A 6 7.38 77.10 5.11
CA THR A 6 7.57 75.67 5.36
C THR A 6 7.25 74.84 4.10
N ALA A 7 8.11 73.90 3.76
CA ALA A 7 7.77 72.76 2.91
C ALA A 7 8.23 71.48 3.61
N ALA A 8 7.27 70.74 4.16
CA ALA A 8 7.45 69.39 4.65
C ALA A 8 7.69 68.47 3.45
N VAL A 9 8.77 67.71 3.47
CA VAL A 9 9.01 66.62 2.51
C VAL A 9 8.35 65.36 3.08
N PRO A 10 7.41 64.72 2.39
CA PRO A 10 6.74 63.54 2.90
C PRO A 10 7.68 62.33 2.88
N LEU A 11 7.73 61.64 4.00
CA LEU A 11 8.38 60.36 4.23
C LEU A 11 7.66 59.29 3.38
N THR A 12 8.21 58.90 2.24
CA THR A 12 7.73 57.73 1.51
C THR A 12 8.20 56.47 2.23
N LEU A 13 7.30 55.88 3.03
CA LEU A 13 7.45 54.53 3.55
C LEU A 13 7.33 53.55 2.37
N THR A 14 8.45 53.05 1.87
CA THR A 14 8.46 51.84 1.05
C THR A 14 8.27 50.66 1.99
N PHE A 15 7.03 50.21 2.17
CA PHE A 15 6.77 48.88 2.72
C PHE A 15 7.26 47.85 1.69
N ALA A 16 8.45 47.30 1.92
CA ALA A 16 8.82 46.03 1.32
C ALA A 16 7.88 44.98 1.91
N ALA A 17 6.87 44.55 1.13
CA ALA A 17 6.11 43.37 1.45
C ALA A 17 7.07 42.18 1.43
N ALA A 18 7.56 41.78 2.60
CA ALA A 18 8.18 40.48 2.77
C ALA A 18 7.07 39.45 2.54
N ALA A 19 6.99 38.93 1.33
CA ALA A 19 6.26 37.70 1.09
C ALA A 19 6.98 36.61 1.88
N ALA A 20 6.50 36.36 3.10
CA ALA A 20 6.82 35.14 3.81
C ALA A 20 6.19 34.02 3.00
N ALA A 21 6.98 33.41 2.10
CA ALA A 21 6.66 32.11 1.58
C ALA A 21 6.61 31.18 2.79
N ILE A 22 5.40 30.88 3.25
CA ILE A 22 5.17 29.73 4.10
C ILE A 22 5.58 28.56 3.22
N ALA A 23 6.78 28.03 3.45
CA ALA A 23 7.14 26.73 2.94
C ALA A 23 6.15 25.77 3.60
N LEU A 24 5.12 25.38 2.85
CA LEU A 24 4.38 24.16 3.15
C LEU A 24 5.43 23.06 3.32
N PRO A 25 5.31 22.18 4.33
CA PRO A 25 6.15 20.99 4.36
C PRO A 25 6.02 20.35 2.98
N ALA A 26 7.17 20.09 2.34
CA ALA A 26 7.20 19.36 1.09
C ALA A 26 6.37 18.09 1.27
N SER A 27 5.48 17.84 0.32
CA SER A 27 4.66 16.64 0.22
C SER A 27 5.46 15.41 0.61
N VAL A 28 4.81 14.47 1.30
CA VAL A 28 5.35 13.13 1.48
C VAL A 28 5.70 12.62 0.08
N THR A 29 6.97 12.33 -0.16
CA THR A 29 7.44 11.87 -1.47
C THR A 29 6.87 10.49 -1.76
N HIS A 30 5.94 10.41 -2.72
CA HIS A 30 5.48 9.19 -3.38
C HIS A 30 6.65 8.33 -3.93
N ALA A 31 6.60 7.02 -3.66
CA ALA A 31 7.18 5.92 -4.43
C ALA A 31 8.67 5.96 -4.87
N GLN A 32 9.62 6.35 -4.02
CA GLN A 32 11.03 6.41 -4.46
C GLN A 32 11.80 5.07 -4.56
N ASP A 33 11.21 3.88 -4.36
CA ASP A 33 11.91 2.61 -4.63
C ASP A 33 11.00 1.43 -5.10
N ALA A 34 9.78 1.69 -5.60
CA ALA A 34 9.00 0.62 -6.24
C ALA A 34 9.58 0.30 -7.63
N VAL A 35 9.77 -0.98 -7.94
CA VAL A 35 10.38 -1.44 -9.20
C VAL A 35 9.39 -2.33 -9.95
N GLN A 36 9.06 -1.93 -11.18
CA GLN A 36 8.21 -2.73 -12.05
C GLN A 36 8.93 -3.98 -12.56
N TRP A 37 8.34 -5.16 -12.38
CA TRP A 37 8.73 -6.36 -13.10
C TRP A 37 8.11 -6.37 -14.50
N ARG A 38 8.74 -5.60 -15.39
CA ARG A 38 8.16 -5.27 -16.70
C ARG A 38 7.84 -6.51 -17.55
N VAL A 39 6.66 -6.54 -18.15
CA VAL A 39 6.23 -7.56 -19.12
C VAL A 39 7.24 -7.76 -20.27
N LYS A 40 7.81 -6.66 -20.78
CA LYS A 40 8.83 -6.73 -21.85
C LYS A 40 10.11 -7.49 -21.46
N ASN A 41 10.35 -7.66 -20.16
CA ASN A 41 11.48 -8.40 -19.60
C ASN A 41 11.06 -9.80 -19.09
N GLY A 42 9.84 -10.24 -19.41
CA GLY A 42 9.29 -11.54 -18.97
C GLY A 42 8.57 -11.50 -17.62
N GLY A 43 8.26 -10.32 -17.09
CA GLY A 43 7.50 -10.18 -15.85
C GLY A 43 5.99 -10.11 -16.01
N ASN A 44 5.29 -9.99 -14.88
CA ASN A 44 3.84 -9.88 -14.79
C ASN A 44 3.33 -8.43 -14.93
N GLY A 45 4.21 -7.43 -14.91
CA GLY A 45 3.83 -6.01 -14.98
C GLY A 45 3.59 -5.35 -13.61
N HIS A 46 3.57 -6.14 -12.54
CA HIS A 46 3.42 -5.68 -11.16
C HIS A 46 4.63 -4.87 -10.70
N TRP A 47 4.45 -4.12 -9.62
CA TRP A 47 5.49 -3.33 -8.98
C TRP A 47 5.80 -3.88 -7.60
N TYR A 48 7.07 -3.86 -7.21
CA TYR A 48 7.52 -4.44 -5.94
C TYR A 48 8.45 -3.49 -5.21
N GLN A 49 8.42 -3.54 -3.89
CA GLN A 49 9.34 -2.79 -3.04
C GLN A 49 9.76 -3.62 -1.82
N PHE A 50 11.05 -3.57 -1.47
CA PHE A 50 11.53 -3.98 -0.16
C PHE A 50 11.35 -2.82 0.82
N VAL A 51 10.62 -3.04 1.91
CA VAL A 51 10.39 -2.06 2.97
C VAL A 51 11.01 -2.57 4.26
N PHE A 52 11.91 -1.77 4.84
CA PHE A 52 12.54 -2.12 6.11
C PHE A 52 11.62 -1.75 7.28
N LEU A 53 10.87 -2.73 7.80
CA LEU A 53 9.99 -2.59 8.96
C LEU A 53 10.33 -3.68 9.99
N PRO A 54 11.37 -3.46 10.81
CA PRO A 54 11.77 -4.45 11.79
C PRO A 54 10.72 -4.58 12.89
N ARG A 55 10.38 -5.82 13.26
CA ARG A 55 9.50 -6.17 14.40
C ARG A 55 8.04 -5.72 14.24
N GLU A 56 7.54 -5.71 13.02
CA GLU A 56 6.12 -5.49 12.75
C GLU A 56 5.39 -6.84 12.65
N CYS A 57 4.12 -6.88 13.05
CA CYS A 57 3.25 -8.03 12.80
C CYS A 57 2.85 -8.07 11.31
N ILE A 58 2.48 -9.24 10.81
CA ILE A 58 2.02 -9.38 9.42
C ILE A 58 0.75 -8.60 9.14
N GLU A 59 -0.21 -8.60 10.07
CA GLU A 59 -1.48 -7.88 9.91
C GLU A 59 -1.26 -6.37 9.88
N ASP A 60 -0.30 -5.87 10.66
CA ASP A 60 0.07 -4.46 10.67
C ASP A 60 0.79 -4.06 9.38
N SER A 61 1.67 -4.94 8.88
CA SER A 61 2.41 -4.72 7.62
C SER A 61 1.50 -4.77 6.41
N GLU A 62 0.59 -5.75 6.36
CA GLU A 62 -0.43 -5.87 5.32
C GLU A 62 -1.36 -4.66 5.33
N ARG A 63 -1.86 -4.24 6.51
CA ARG A 63 -2.69 -3.04 6.61
C ARG A 63 -1.99 -1.80 6.06
N ARG A 64 -0.71 -1.60 6.39
CA ARG A 64 0.08 -0.48 5.83
C ARG A 64 0.35 -0.60 4.34
N ALA A 65 0.53 -1.81 3.82
CA ALA A 65 0.65 -2.03 2.39
C ALA A 65 -0.66 -1.60 1.69
N ASN A 66 -1.81 -2.02 2.24
CA ASN A 66 -3.12 -1.67 1.71
C ASN A 66 -3.40 -0.17 1.77
N GLU A 67 -2.93 0.55 2.79
CA GLU A 67 -2.97 2.03 2.87
C GLU A 67 -2.17 2.73 1.75
N LEU A 68 -1.34 1.99 1.00
CA LEU A 68 -0.57 2.48 -0.14
C LEU A 68 -1.07 1.91 -1.49
N GLY A 69 -2.19 1.20 -1.51
CA GLY A 69 -2.67 0.47 -2.70
C GLY A 69 -1.88 -0.80 -3.04
N ALA A 70 -1.10 -1.34 -2.10
CA ALA A 70 -0.32 -2.57 -2.26
C ALA A 70 -0.81 -3.70 -1.35
N SER A 71 -0.35 -4.92 -1.58
CA SER A 71 -0.43 -6.02 -0.60
C SER A 71 0.97 -6.51 -0.25
N LEU A 72 1.11 -7.37 0.76
CA LEU A 72 2.31 -8.18 0.89
C LEU A 72 2.47 -9.08 -0.35
N ALA A 73 3.71 -9.17 -0.84
CA ALA A 73 3.99 -9.77 -2.13
C ALA A 73 3.70 -11.27 -2.14
N THR A 74 3.15 -11.72 -3.26
CA THR A 74 2.99 -13.13 -3.59
C THR A 74 3.96 -13.50 -4.71
N ILE A 75 4.20 -14.81 -4.88
CA ILE A 75 5.16 -15.30 -5.88
C ILE A 75 4.62 -16.56 -6.52
N HIS A 76 4.54 -16.56 -7.86
CA HIS A 76 3.91 -17.58 -8.68
C HIS A 76 4.86 -18.21 -9.71
N SER A 77 6.12 -17.78 -9.75
CA SER A 77 7.10 -18.34 -10.69
C SER A 77 8.56 -18.18 -10.27
N ASP A 78 9.45 -18.96 -10.89
CA ASP A 78 10.90 -18.82 -10.72
C ASP A 78 11.41 -17.43 -11.15
N GLY A 79 10.83 -16.86 -12.21
CA GLY A 79 11.22 -15.55 -12.71
C GLY A 79 10.89 -14.43 -11.73
N GLU A 80 9.71 -14.53 -11.11
CA GLU A 80 9.23 -13.59 -10.10
C GLU A 80 10.04 -13.72 -8.81
N ASN A 81 10.26 -14.95 -8.35
CA ASN A 81 11.10 -15.23 -7.19
C ASN A 81 12.49 -14.63 -7.35
N ALA A 82 13.12 -14.81 -8.53
CA ALA A 82 14.42 -14.22 -8.82
C ALA A 82 14.40 -12.69 -8.88
N PHE A 83 13.30 -12.10 -9.33
CA PHE A 83 13.13 -10.64 -9.34
C PHE A 83 13.01 -10.08 -7.92
N VAL A 84 12.12 -10.65 -7.10
CA VAL A 84 11.90 -10.26 -5.70
C VAL A 84 13.16 -10.47 -4.85
N ASP A 85 13.84 -11.61 -5.02
CA ASP A 85 15.13 -11.93 -4.35
C ASP A 85 16.18 -10.82 -4.55
N ALA A 86 16.25 -10.27 -5.77
CA ALA A 86 17.23 -9.26 -6.13
C ALA A 86 16.93 -7.86 -5.54
N LEU A 87 15.71 -7.61 -5.06
CA LEU A 87 15.33 -6.35 -4.43
C LEU A 87 15.84 -6.24 -2.99
N ILE A 88 16.16 -7.38 -2.34
CA ILE A 88 16.52 -7.43 -0.93
C ILE A 88 17.97 -6.92 -0.75
N PRO A 89 18.18 -5.74 -0.14
CA PRO A 89 19.51 -5.13 0.00
C PRO A 89 20.30 -5.81 1.12
N PRO A 90 21.64 -5.83 1.13
CA PRO A 90 22.41 -6.33 2.26
C PRO A 90 22.33 -5.40 3.49
N TYR A 91 22.25 -5.95 4.72
CA TYR A 91 22.19 -5.15 5.96
C TYR A 91 23.50 -5.21 6.75
N ASN A 92 24.24 -4.09 6.84
CA ASN A 92 25.47 -3.97 7.66
C ASN A 92 26.49 -5.12 7.49
N GLY A 93 26.50 -5.81 6.34
CA GLY A 93 27.37 -6.96 6.06
C GLY A 93 26.88 -8.32 6.61
N ASN A 94 25.71 -8.36 7.25
CA ASN A 94 24.96 -9.57 7.63
C ASN A 94 23.67 -9.65 6.78
N TYR A 95 23.09 -10.84 6.70
CA TYR A 95 21.99 -11.16 5.80
C TYR A 95 20.76 -10.29 6.02
N SER A 96 20.11 -9.88 4.92
CA SER A 96 18.76 -9.30 4.94
C SER A 96 17.76 -10.33 4.46
N VAL A 97 16.59 -10.29 5.09
CA VAL A 97 15.50 -11.23 4.89
C VAL A 97 14.25 -10.44 4.55
N GLY A 98 13.51 -10.85 3.53
CA GLY A 98 12.23 -10.25 3.14
C GLY A 98 11.08 -11.17 3.53
N ARG A 99 10.05 -10.66 4.17
CA ARG A 99 8.81 -11.41 4.42
C ARG A 99 7.85 -11.28 3.25
N LEU A 100 7.14 -12.36 2.96
CA LEU A 100 6.12 -12.46 1.91
C LEU A 100 4.72 -12.54 2.53
N GLY A 101 3.68 -12.37 1.71
CA GLY A 101 2.28 -12.50 2.13
C GLY A 101 1.80 -13.94 2.34
N ALA A 102 2.70 -14.89 2.62
CA ALA A 102 2.34 -16.29 2.84
C ALA A 102 2.07 -16.57 4.31
N PHE A 103 1.08 -17.41 4.57
CA PHE A 103 0.78 -17.95 5.89
C PHE A 103 0.37 -19.42 5.80
N GLN A 104 0.49 -20.13 6.92
CA GLN A 104 0.05 -21.51 7.07
C GLN A 104 -1.22 -21.56 7.93
N ASP A 105 -2.18 -22.41 7.56
CA ASP A 105 -3.39 -22.67 8.35
C ASP A 105 -3.02 -23.25 9.73
N ASP A 106 -3.65 -22.75 10.81
CA ASP A 106 -3.43 -23.19 12.19
C ASP A 106 -3.63 -24.71 12.41
N ASP A 107 -4.48 -25.34 11.58
CA ASP A 107 -4.79 -26.78 11.65
C ASP A 107 -4.08 -27.60 10.57
N ALA A 108 -3.04 -27.04 9.93
CA ALA A 108 -2.24 -27.73 8.94
C ALA A 108 -1.69 -29.07 9.47
N PRO A 109 -1.85 -30.18 8.73
CA PRO A 109 -1.48 -31.51 9.21
C PRO A 109 0.04 -31.77 9.21
N SER A 110 0.82 -30.91 8.54
CA SER A 110 2.27 -31.01 8.43
C SER A 110 2.89 -29.69 7.99
N PRO A 111 4.20 -29.47 8.23
CA PRO A 111 4.92 -28.27 7.81
C PRO A 111 4.84 -28.00 6.31
N ASP A 112 4.75 -29.06 5.49
CA ASP A 112 4.72 -28.97 4.02
C ASP A 112 3.32 -28.66 3.43
N SER A 113 2.31 -28.38 4.25
CA SER A 113 0.90 -28.29 3.82
C SER A 113 0.16 -27.11 4.45
N GLY A 114 -0.98 -26.72 3.87
CA GLY A 114 -1.83 -25.66 4.42
C GLY A 114 -1.27 -24.24 4.22
N TRP A 115 -0.37 -24.06 3.25
CA TRP A 115 0.15 -22.74 2.90
C TRP A 115 -0.80 -22.01 1.95
N ASN A 116 -1.00 -20.72 2.21
CA ASN A 116 -1.90 -19.83 1.48
C ASN A 116 -1.27 -18.45 1.30
N TRP A 117 -1.71 -17.73 0.27
CA TRP A 117 -1.41 -16.32 0.09
C TRP A 117 -2.49 -15.45 0.74
N ILE A 118 -2.09 -14.34 1.36
CA ILE A 118 -3.00 -13.36 1.99
C ILE A 118 -3.98 -12.73 1.00
N THR A 119 -3.61 -12.70 -0.28
CA THR A 119 -4.44 -12.24 -1.40
C THR A 119 -5.50 -13.26 -1.85
N GLY A 120 -5.45 -14.49 -1.33
CA GLY A 120 -6.32 -15.60 -1.75
C GLY A 120 -5.93 -16.24 -3.09
N GLU A 121 -4.84 -15.81 -3.72
CA GLU A 121 -4.33 -16.42 -4.94
C GLU A 121 -3.91 -17.89 -4.70
N PRO A 122 -3.98 -18.76 -5.73
CA PRO A 122 -3.64 -20.17 -5.57
C PRO A 122 -2.19 -20.41 -5.16
N TRP A 123 -1.97 -21.15 -4.06
CA TRP A 123 -0.66 -21.64 -3.67
C TRP A 123 -0.17 -22.74 -4.63
N SER A 124 0.53 -22.33 -5.70
CA SER A 124 0.94 -23.22 -6.80
C SER A 124 2.44 -23.25 -7.08
N TYR A 125 3.19 -22.36 -6.43
CA TYR A 125 4.64 -22.22 -6.58
C TYR A 125 5.30 -22.18 -5.20
N THR A 126 6.48 -22.81 -5.08
CA THR A 126 7.31 -22.71 -3.89
C THR A 126 8.77 -22.63 -4.25
N ALA A 127 9.54 -21.88 -3.45
CA ALA A 127 10.99 -21.79 -3.56
C ALA A 127 11.69 -22.10 -2.22
N TRP A 128 11.17 -23.10 -1.49
CA TRP A 128 11.73 -23.56 -0.22
C TRP A 128 13.24 -23.82 -0.30
N SER A 129 13.95 -23.32 0.70
CA SER A 129 15.39 -23.52 0.80
C SER A 129 15.70 -25.01 0.97
N PRO A 130 16.69 -25.56 0.24
CA PRO A 130 17.16 -26.92 0.50
C PRO A 130 17.96 -27.01 1.81
N TYR A 131 18.33 -25.88 2.40
CA TYR A 131 18.91 -25.84 3.73
C TYR A 131 17.90 -26.39 4.74
N ASN A 132 18.39 -27.06 5.80
CA ASN A 132 17.63 -27.57 6.96
C ASN A 132 16.21 -28.13 6.71
N ASN A 133 15.92 -28.64 5.51
CA ASN A 133 14.65 -29.24 5.11
C ASN A 133 13.43 -28.31 5.24
N GLN A 134 13.50 -27.07 4.73
CA GLN A 134 12.37 -26.13 4.76
C GLN A 134 11.16 -26.61 3.93
N PRO A 135 9.93 -26.30 4.36
CA PRO A 135 9.56 -25.78 5.68
C PRO A 135 9.76 -26.86 6.76
N ASN A 136 10.27 -26.50 7.95
CA ASN A 136 10.63 -27.49 8.97
C ASN A 136 9.96 -27.32 10.34
N ASP A 137 9.07 -26.33 10.47
CA ASP A 137 8.31 -25.98 11.66
C ASP A 137 9.21 -25.94 12.91
N GLY A 138 10.23 -25.08 12.86
CA GLY A 138 11.26 -25.01 13.89
C GLY A 138 10.70 -24.62 15.26
N VAL A 139 9.87 -23.58 15.32
CA VAL A 139 9.19 -23.09 16.53
C VAL A 139 7.87 -22.38 16.15
N ASP A 140 6.83 -23.12 15.76
CA ASP A 140 5.51 -22.55 15.41
C ASP A 140 5.66 -21.50 14.30
N GLU A 141 6.20 -21.97 13.18
CA GLU A 141 6.62 -21.14 12.04
C GLU A 141 5.55 -21.18 10.94
N ASN A 142 4.58 -20.26 11.02
CA ASN A 142 3.39 -20.23 10.19
C ASN A 142 3.42 -19.16 9.08
N HIS A 143 4.59 -18.60 8.75
CA HIS A 143 4.76 -17.59 7.69
C HIS A 143 6.01 -17.82 6.85
N VAL A 144 6.15 -17.13 5.71
CA VAL A 144 7.31 -17.28 4.83
C VAL A 144 8.19 -16.04 4.79
N VAL A 145 9.49 -16.29 4.88
CA VAL A 145 10.53 -15.32 4.58
C VAL A 145 11.45 -15.81 3.46
N ILE A 146 11.94 -14.90 2.62
CA ILE A 146 12.94 -15.14 1.60
C ILE A 146 14.32 -14.65 2.04
N TYR A 147 15.28 -15.57 2.05
CA TYR A 147 16.70 -15.27 2.27
C TYR A 147 17.38 -14.97 0.94
N ALA A 148 17.89 -13.74 0.80
CA ALA A 148 18.43 -13.21 -0.45
C ALA A 148 19.64 -13.98 -0.98
N SER A 149 19.59 -14.50 -2.20
CA SER A 149 20.60 -15.39 -2.78
C SER A 149 21.99 -14.75 -2.89
N ALA A 150 22.05 -13.46 -3.23
CA ALA A 150 23.30 -12.73 -3.42
C ALA A 150 24.13 -12.58 -2.14
N HIS A 151 23.51 -12.76 -0.97
CA HIS A 151 24.14 -12.45 0.31
C HIS A 151 24.11 -13.61 1.28
N THR A 152 23.21 -14.60 1.13
CA THR A 152 22.94 -15.65 2.16
C THR A 152 23.57 -17.01 1.88
N GLY A 153 24.10 -17.23 0.67
CA GLY A 153 24.80 -18.46 0.33
C GLY A 153 23.92 -19.70 0.48
N ALA A 154 24.33 -20.64 1.34
CA ALA A 154 23.60 -21.91 1.52
C ALA A 154 22.21 -21.74 2.14
N PHE A 155 21.92 -20.61 2.80
CA PHE A 155 20.61 -20.32 3.40
C PHE A 155 19.60 -19.77 2.39
N ALA A 156 20.00 -19.47 1.15
CA ALA A 156 19.13 -18.85 0.16
C ALA A 156 17.84 -19.65 -0.11
N GLY A 157 16.76 -18.93 -0.42
CA GLY A 157 15.43 -19.49 -0.66
C GLY A 157 14.44 -19.17 0.46
N TRP A 158 13.25 -19.77 0.38
CA TRP A 158 12.19 -19.55 1.36
C TRP A 158 12.43 -20.36 2.62
N HIS A 159 12.17 -19.74 3.76
CA HIS A 159 12.13 -20.37 5.06
C HIS A 159 10.77 -20.12 5.70
N ASP A 160 10.24 -21.12 6.39
CA ASP A 160 9.17 -20.86 7.32
C ASP A 160 9.69 -20.04 8.49
N ASN A 161 8.83 -19.21 9.05
CA ASN A 161 9.16 -18.27 10.10
C ASN A 161 7.95 -17.96 10.97
N THR A 162 8.20 -17.46 12.18
CA THR A 162 7.15 -17.05 13.12
C THR A 162 6.41 -15.80 12.64
N ASP A 163 5.29 -15.44 13.27
CA ASP A 163 4.52 -14.21 12.99
C ASP A 163 5.31 -12.90 13.17
N SER A 164 6.45 -12.97 13.88
CA SER A 164 7.34 -11.86 14.24
C SER A 164 6.69 -10.68 14.98
N CYS A 165 5.66 -10.91 15.78
CA CYS A 165 5.01 -9.91 16.64
C CYS A 165 5.79 -9.47 17.89
N GLY A 166 7.10 -9.71 17.96
CA GLY A 166 7.89 -9.24 19.10
C GLY A 166 9.30 -9.80 19.30
N ASP A 167 9.70 -10.85 18.59
CA ASP A 167 11.00 -11.48 18.84
C ASP A 167 11.80 -11.80 17.55
N VAL A 168 13.12 -11.56 17.68
CA VAL A 168 14.28 -12.21 17.02
C VAL A 168 14.85 -11.81 15.64
N VAL A 169 14.35 -10.84 14.88
CA VAL A 169 15.13 -10.39 13.68
C VAL A 169 15.22 -8.87 13.52
N GLU A 170 16.42 -8.33 13.78
CA GLU A 170 16.79 -6.93 13.49
C GLU A 170 17.08 -6.69 11.99
N ASN A 171 17.06 -7.76 11.16
CA ASN A 171 17.39 -7.72 9.74
C ASN A 171 16.21 -8.18 8.83
N LEU A 172 14.98 -8.08 9.35
CA LEU A 172 13.78 -8.42 8.61
C LEU A 172 13.19 -7.16 7.96
N GLY A 173 12.91 -7.24 6.67
CA GLY A 173 12.02 -6.33 5.97
C GLY A 173 10.86 -7.10 5.35
N TRP A 174 10.02 -6.39 4.62
CA TRP A 174 8.83 -6.87 3.96
C TRP A 174 8.93 -6.62 2.47
N ILE A 175 8.36 -7.51 1.67
CA ILE A 175 8.16 -7.24 0.25
C ILE A 175 6.70 -6.89 0.08
N ILE A 176 6.44 -5.71 -0.46
CA ILE A 176 5.10 -5.28 -0.88
C ILE A 176 5.00 -5.27 -2.40
N GLU A 177 3.79 -5.42 -2.90
CA GLU A 177 3.46 -5.59 -4.31
C GLU A 177 2.22 -4.76 -4.68
N TRP A 178 2.31 -4.01 -5.78
CA TRP A 178 1.15 -3.41 -6.44
C TRP A 178 0.82 -4.22 -7.68
N SER A 179 -0.42 -4.71 -7.72
CA SER A 179 -0.98 -5.51 -8.80
C SER A 179 -2.37 -5.06 -9.24
N ALA A 180 -2.95 -4.05 -8.58
CA ALA A 180 -4.26 -3.50 -8.92
C ALA A 180 -4.26 -2.89 -10.34
N ASP A 181 -5.32 -3.18 -11.09
CA ASP A 181 -5.61 -2.71 -12.44
C ASP A 181 -7.12 -2.47 -12.46
N CYS A 182 -7.54 -1.36 -11.86
CA CYS A 182 -8.95 -1.12 -11.56
C CYS A 182 -9.80 -0.82 -12.79
N ASN A 183 -9.20 -0.25 -13.85
CA ASN A 183 -9.87 -0.01 -15.12
C ASN A 183 -9.74 -1.23 -16.08
N GLY A 184 -8.98 -2.26 -15.71
CA GLY A 184 -8.84 -3.51 -16.46
C GLY A 184 -8.14 -3.34 -17.80
N ASP A 185 -7.29 -2.32 -17.95
CA ASP A 185 -6.60 -2.02 -19.21
C ASP A 185 -5.31 -2.84 -19.41
N GLY A 186 -4.93 -3.62 -18.39
CA GLY A 186 -3.75 -4.47 -18.36
C GLY A 186 -2.48 -3.75 -17.88
N ILE A 187 -2.61 -2.54 -17.33
CA ILE A 187 -1.53 -1.75 -16.74
C ILE A 187 -1.85 -1.61 -15.24
N VAL A 188 -0.85 -1.88 -14.40
CA VAL A 188 -1.01 -1.69 -12.95
C VAL A 188 -1.14 -0.20 -12.63
N ASP A 189 -2.13 0.12 -11.81
CA ASP A 189 -2.56 1.46 -11.41
C ASP A 189 -1.40 2.36 -10.96
N LEU A 190 -0.50 1.83 -10.11
CA LEU A 190 0.69 2.56 -9.65
C LEU A 190 1.52 3.09 -10.83
N GLY A 191 1.64 2.31 -11.90
CA GLY A 191 2.37 2.74 -13.10
C GLY A 191 1.73 3.96 -13.78
N GLN A 192 0.41 4.01 -13.82
CA GLN A 192 -0.36 5.09 -14.44
C GLN A 192 -0.47 6.33 -13.55
N ILE A 193 -0.48 6.15 -12.23
CA ILE A 193 -0.32 7.26 -11.28
C ILE A 193 1.05 7.91 -11.50
N LEU A 194 2.12 7.09 -11.53
CA LEU A 194 3.50 7.58 -11.67
C LEU A 194 3.79 8.29 -12.99
N ASP A 195 3.10 7.91 -14.09
CA ASP A 195 3.24 8.58 -15.39
C ASP A 195 2.22 9.71 -15.63
N GLY A 196 1.29 9.90 -14.70
CA GLY A 196 0.26 10.95 -14.70
C GLY A 196 -0.93 10.66 -15.62
N THR A 197 -1.11 9.41 -16.04
CA THR A 197 -2.30 8.96 -16.78
C THR A 197 -3.53 8.92 -15.87
N LEU A 198 -3.36 8.46 -14.62
CA LEU A 198 -4.40 8.46 -13.60
C LEU A 198 -4.09 9.48 -12.51
N ALA A 199 -5.14 10.13 -11.99
CA ALA A 199 -5.03 11.06 -10.87
C ALA A 199 -5.02 10.29 -9.54
N ASP A 200 -4.24 10.80 -8.60
CA ASP A 200 -4.10 10.35 -7.21
C ASP A 200 -3.93 11.65 -6.40
N ASP A 201 -4.99 12.45 -6.34
CA ASP A 201 -4.97 13.80 -5.76
C ASP A 201 -4.79 13.77 -4.24
N ASP A 202 -5.17 12.66 -3.59
CA ASP A 202 -5.00 12.43 -2.15
C ASP A 202 -3.72 11.65 -1.79
N ASP A 203 -2.92 11.28 -2.80
CA ASP A 203 -1.55 10.80 -2.62
C ASP A 203 -1.57 9.47 -1.80
N ASN A 204 -2.55 8.59 -2.07
CA ASN A 204 -2.80 7.34 -1.35
C ASN A 204 -2.33 6.08 -2.12
N GLY A 205 -1.86 6.23 -3.36
CA GLY A 205 -1.36 5.13 -4.19
C GLY A 205 -2.44 4.31 -4.92
N VAL A 206 -3.71 4.73 -4.83
CA VAL A 206 -4.87 4.19 -5.56
C VAL A 206 -5.45 5.30 -6.43
N PRO A 207 -5.76 5.06 -7.72
CA PRO A 207 -6.33 6.10 -8.57
C PRO A 207 -7.64 6.66 -8.00
N ASP A 208 -7.85 7.97 -8.11
CA ASP A 208 -9.09 8.63 -7.65
C ASP A 208 -10.33 8.07 -8.36
N CYS A 209 -10.20 7.63 -9.62
CA CYS A 209 -11.30 6.98 -10.35
C CYS A 209 -11.60 5.55 -9.89
N CYS A 210 -10.75 4.99 -9.03
CA CYS A 210 -10.83 3.63 -8.52
C CYS A 210 -11.18 3.57 -7.04
N LEU A 211 -11.13 4.72 -6.35
CA LEU A 211 -11.76 4.90 -5.07
C LEU A 211 -13.28 4.73 -5.20
N CYS A 212 -13.81 3.74 -4.46
CA CYS A 212 -15.23 3.51 -4.31
C CYS A 212 -15.70 3.74 -2.88
N PRO A 213 -15.64 4.98 -2.39
CA PRO A 213 -15.99 5.25 -1.00
C PRO A 213 -17.45 4.91 -0.69
N GLY A 214 -18.32 4.80 -1.71
CA GLY A 214 -19.73 4.43 -1.56
C GLY A 214 -20.05 2.94 -1.62
N ASP A 215 -19.08 2.06 -1.88
CA ASP A 215 -19.27 0.60 -1.91
C ASP A 215 -18.96 0.06 -0.51
N PHE A 216 -20.00 -0.11 0.31
CA PHE A 216 -19.87 -0.49 1.73
C PHE A 216 -19.94 -2.00 1.94
N ASN A 217 -20.28 -2.76 0.91
CA ASN A 217 -20.31 -4.22 0.94
C ASN A 217 -19.17 -4.88 0.13
N ASP A 218 -18.30 -4.06 -0.47
CA ASP A 218 -17.14 -4.43 -1.28
C ASP A 218 -17.52 -5.31 -2.49
N ASP A 219 -18.69 -5.08 -3.09
CA ASP A 219 -19.18 -5.87 -4.23
C ASP A 219 -18.82 -5.30 -5.62
N GLY A 220 -18.13 -4.16 -5.63
CA GLY A 220 -17.70 -3.42 -6.80
C GLY A 220 -18.79 -2.50 -7.37
N LEU A 221 -19.91 -2.31 -6.68
CA LEU A 221 -20.99 -1.43 -7.06
C LEU A 221 -21.34 -0.49 -5.90
N VAL A 222 -21.75 0.74 -6.25
CA VAL A 222 -22.47 1.62 -5.34
C VAL A 222 -23.94 1.57 -5.73
N ASP A 223 -24.73 0.80 -4.99
CA ASP A 223 -26.12 0.54 -5.32
C ASP A 223 -27.10 0.58 -4.12
N ALA A 224 -28.26 -0.08 -4.28
CA ALA A 224 -29.30 -0.09 -3.27
C ALA A 224 -28.90 -0.87 -2.01
N GLU A 225 -27.95 -1.79 -2.09
CA GLU A 225 -27.40 -2.52 -0.95
C GLU A 225 -26.56 -1.59 -0.07
N ASP A 226 -25.69 -0.78 -0.66
CA ASP A 226 -24.89 0.24 0.04
C ASP A 226 -25.77 1.33 0.63
N LEU A 227 -26.81 1.74 -0.10
CA LEU A 227 -27.83 2.63 0.45
C LEU A 227 -28.49 2.00 1.68
N GLY A 228 -28.74 0.69 1.65
CA GLY A 228 -29.25 -0.05 2.80
C GLY A 228 -28.32 0.03 4.00
N LEU A 229 -27.01 -0.11 3.78
CA LEU A 229 -25.97 -0.01 4.81
C LEU A 229 -25.87 1.42 5.38
N LEU A 230 -25.87 2.44 4.51
CA LEU A 230 -25.88 3.85 4.93
C LEU A 230 -27.11 4.17 5.78
N LEU A 231 -28.29 3.74 5.34
CA LEU A 231 -29.54 3.96 6.07
C LEU A 231 -29.60 3.20 7.39
N ALA A 232 -28.90 2.06 7.50
CA ALA A 232 -28.77 1.34 8.77
C ALA A 232 -27.93 2.10 9.80
N ALA A 233 -26.96 2.90 9.35
CA ALA A 233 -26.13 3.77 10.19
C ALA A 233 -26.73 5.18 10.38
N TRP A 234 -27.94 5.46 9.89
CA TRP A 234 -28.47 6.82 9.87
C TRP A 234 -28.56 7.47 11.26
N GLY A 235 -27.91 8.63 11.41
CA GLY A 235 -27.87 9.40 12.64
C GLY A 235 -26.91 8.85 13.71
N THR A 236 -26.02 7.93 13.34
CA THR A 236 -24.86 7.51 14.15
C THR A 236 -23.58 8.14 13.62
N ASP A 237 -22.47 7.94 14.31
CA ASP A 237 -21.11 8.30 13.91
C ASP A 237 -20.44 7.23 13.00
N GLY A 238 -21.24 6.39 12.32
CA GLY A 238 -20.74 5.23 11.55
C GLY A 238 -20.41 3.99 12.40
N GLY A 239 -20.14 4.13 13.70
CA GLY A 239 -19.91 3.01 14.61
C GLY A 239 -18.70 2.16 14.23
N GLU A 240 -18.91 0.85 14.01
CA GLU A 240 -17.86 -0.08 13.56
C GLU A 240 -17.49 0.11 12.07
N ARG A 241 -18.23 0.96 11.35
CA ARG A 241 -18.04 1.28 9.93
C ARG A 241 -17.86 2.80 9.74
N PRO A 242 -16.75 3.38 10.21
CA PRO A 242 -16.49 4.82 10.09
C PRO A 242 -16.49 5.31 8.63
N GLU A 243 -16.23 4.43 7.65
CA GLU A 243 -16.26 4.70 6.21
C GLU A 243 -17.65 5.13 5.69
N ILE A 244 -18.73 4.84 6.42
CA ILE A 244 -20.10 5.25 6.04
C ILE A 244 -20.31 6.78 6.20
N ASP A 245 -19.50 7.46 7.04
CA ASP A 245 -19.45 8.92 7.16
C ASP A 245 -18.61 9.53 6.02
N LEU A 246 -19.15 9.47 4.81
CA LEU A 246 -18.50 9.88 3.56
C LEU A 246 -18.05 11.34 3.55
N ASP A 247 -18.77 12.24 4.23
CA ASP A 247 -18.39 13.66 4.30
C ASP A 247 -17.49 14.01 5.50
N GLY A 248 -17.19 13.02 6.36
CA GLY A 248 -16.34 13.15 7.53
C GLY A 248 -16.88 14.14 8.56
N SER A 249 -18.19 14.37 8.60
CA SER A 249 -18.81 15.32 9.52
C SER A 249 -18.95 14.79 10.95
N GLY A 250 -18.73 13.50 11.16
CA GLY A 250 -18.88 12.77 12.42
C GLY A 250 -20.30 12.28 12.68
N ASP A 251 -21.21 12.34 11.69
CA ASP A 251 -22.58 11.85 11.79
C ASP A 251 -23.15 11.47 10.40
N VAL A 252 -23.57 10.21 10.19
CA VAL A 252 -24.18 9.72 8.95
C VAL A 252 -25.56 10.34 8.72
N ARG A 253 -25.69 11.26 7.76
CA ARG A 253 -26.93 11.98 7.42
C ARG A 253 -27.05 12.26 5.91
N ALA A 254 -27.79 13.33 5.60
CA ALA A 254 -28.11 13.71 4.23
C ALA A 254 -26.90 14.18 3.42
N GLY A 255 -25.80 14.56 4.08
CA GLY A 255 -24.52 14.84 3.42
C GLY A 255 -23.97 13.57 2.77
N ASP A 256 -23.85 12.50 3.56
CA ASP A 256 -23.38 11.18 3.13
C ASP A 256 -24.31 10.57 2.08
N LEU A 257 -25.63 10.66 2.26
CA LEU A 257 -26.58 10.21 1.24
C LEU A 257 -26.39 10.95 -0.09
N GLY A 258 -26.08 12.24 -0.04
CA GLY A 258 -25.81 13.03 -1.24
C GLY A 258 -24.55 12.55 -1.97
N LEU A 259 -23.50 12.23 -1.22
CA LEU A 259 -22.25 11.68 -1.74
C LEU A 259 -22.47 10.27 -2.30
N LEU A 260 -23.12 9.37 -1.57
CA LEU A 260 -23.44 8.01 -2.03
C LEU A 260 -24.19 8.04 -3.36
N LEU A 261 -25.23 8.88 -3.46
CA LEU A 261 -26.01 9.02 -4.71
C LEU A 261 -25.20 9.63 -5.86
N SER A 262 -24.16 10.42 -5.57
CA SER A 262 -23.24 10.94 -6.59
C SER A 262 -22.27 9.89 -7.11
N LEU A 263 -22.03 8.84 -6.32
CA LEU A 263 -21.15 7.71 -6.62
C LEU A 263 -21.89 6.52 -7.24
N TRP A 264 -23.22 6.62 -7.43
CA TRP A 264 -24.08 5.50 -7.84
C TRP A 264 -23.66 4.88 -9.18
N GLY A 265 -23.39 3.58 -9.20
CA GLY A 265 -22.93 2.88 -10.39
C GLY A 265 -21.86 1.83 -10.07
N ALA A 266 -21.22 1.31 -11.11
CA ALA A 266 -20.09 0.40 -10.92
C ALA A 266 -18.83 1.19 -10.56
N CYS A 267 -18.02 0.58 -9.71
CA CYS A 267 -16.64 0.97 -9.50
C CYS A 267 -15.83 0.74 -10.79
N GLY A 268 -15.08 1.74 -11.25
CA GLY A 268 -14.14 1.56 -12.36
C GLY A 268 -14.63 1.78 -13.80
N GLU A 269 -15.89 2.15 -14.10
CA GLU A 269 -16.27 2.66 -15.44
C GLU A 269 -17.55 3.55 -15.41
N PRO A 270 -17.65 4.63 -16.25
CA PRO A 270 -16.98 4.83 -17.54
C PRO A 270 -16.04 6.05 -17.66
N ASP A 271 -15.58 6.65 -16.55
CA ASP A 271 -14.71 7.83 -16.60
C ASP A 271 -13.25 7.57 -16.14
N CYS A 272 -12.86 6.32 -15.87
CA CYS A 272 -11.44 5.96 -15.67
C CYS A 272 -10.85 5.64 -17.07
N PRO A 273 -9.95 6.49 -17.62
CA PRO A 273 -9.52 6.45 -19.02
C PRO A 273 -8.67 5.24 -19.40
#